data_AF-A0A931ZBL3-F1
#
_entry.id   AF-A0A931ZBL3-F1
#
_cell.length_a   1.000
_cell.length_b   1.000
_cell.length_c   1.000
_cell.angle_alpha   90.00
_cell.angle_beta   90.00
_cell.angle_gamma   90.00
#
_symmetry.space_group_name_H-M   'P 1'
#
loop_
_entity.id
_entity.type
_entity.pdbx_description
1 polymer ?
#
loop_
_entity_poly.entity_id
_entity_poly.type
_entity_poly.pdbx_seq_one_letter_code
_entity_poly.pdbx_strand_id
1 'polypeptide(L)' 'MLTQAALALKCCESGFELGPTEVAKIECGVRCVTDVEIAALARVLAVESGEFFLSEPVIEESNPVPKGLLRARPLAKKS' A
#
# COMPACT_ATOMS: atom_id res chain seq x y z
N MET A 1 -18.83 14.51 5.52
CA MET A 1 -17.76 14.15 4.57
C MET A 1 -16.44 14.29 5.32
N LEU A 2 -15.66 13.21 5.44
CA LEU A 2 -14.34 13.25 6.07
C LEU A 2 -13.31 13.61 4.99
N THR A 3 -12.47 14.62 5.23
CA THR A 3 -11.39 15.00 4.31
C THR A 3 -10.08 14.33 4.71
N GLN A 4 -9.11 14.22 3.79
CA GLN A 4 -7.77 13.68 4.09
C GLN A 4 -7.09 14.45 5.23
N ALA A 5 -7.24 15.77 5.28
CA ALA A 5 -6.71 16.60 6.37
C ALA A 5 -7.38 16.30 7.71
N ALA A 6 -8.70 16.08 7.73
CA ALA A 6 -9.42 15.70 8.93
C ALA A 6 -9.06 14.28 9.40
N LEU A 7 -8.83 13.35 8.47
CA LEU A 7 -8.37 12.00 8.80
C LEU A 7 -6.96 12.03 9.39
N ALA A 8 -6.04 12.78 8.77
CA ALA A 8 -4.68 12.99 9.27
C ALA A 8 -4.69 13.54 10.70
N LEU A 9 -5.52 14.57 10.96
CA LEU A 9 -5.66 15.14 12.30
C LEU A 9 -6.14 14.11 13.33
N LYS A 10 -7.16 13.33 13.00
CA LYS A 10 -7.68 12.26 13.89
C LYS A 10 -6.64 11.17 14.16
N CYS A 11 -5.84 10.82 13.15
CA CYS A 11 -4.73 9.89 13.34
C CYS A 11 -3.74 10.45 14.36
N CYS A 12 -3.33 11.71 14.21
CA CYS A 12 -2.43 12.37 15.16
C CYS A 12 -3.00 12.41 16.58
N GLU A 13 -4.30 12.72 16.74
CA GLU A 13 -4.99 12.70 18.04
C GLU A 13 -5.01 11.30 18.69
N SER A 14 -5.02 10.24 17.88
CA SER A 14 -4.94 8.85 18.35
C SER A 14 -3.52 8.38 18.70
N GLY A 15 -2.52 9.26 18.60
CA GLY A 15 -1.11 8.94 18.84
C GLY A 15 -0.42 8.28 17.64
N PHE A 16 -1.03 8.33 16.46
CA PHE A 16 -0.49 7.80 15.22
C PHE A 16 -0.25 8.93 14.21
N GLU A 17 0.99 9.35 14.05
CA GLU A 17 1.31 10.52 13.22
C GLU A 17 1.27 10.18 11.73
N LEU A 18 0.12 10.45 11.10
CA LEU A 18 -0.09 10.27 9.66
C LEU A 18 -0.43 11.62 9.01
N GLY A 19 0.48 12.14 8.20
CA GLY A 19 0.28 13.40 7.49
C GLY A 19 -0.69 13.27 6.31
N PRO A 20 -1.29 14.38 5.82
CA PRO A 20 -2.23 14.36 4.69
C PRO A 20 -1.59 13.84 3.40
N THR A 21 -0.29 14.11 3.17
CA THR A 21 0.45 13.56 2.01
C THR A 21 0.61 12.05 2.10
N GLU A 22 0.78 11.50 3.31
CA GLU A 22 0.90 10.06 3.52
C GLU A 22 -0.44 9.36 3.34
N VAL A 23 -1.54 9.96 3.84
CA VAL A 23 -2.91 9.52 3.53
C VAL A 23 -3.11 9.43 2.02
N ALA A 24 -2.75 10.48 1.28
CA ALA A 24 -2.90 10.50 -0.18
C ALA A 24 -2.09 9.40 -0.88
N LYS A 25 -0.87 9.09 -0.40
CA LYS A 25 -0.06 7.98 -0.95
C LYS A 25 -0.68 6.62 -0.68
N ILE A 26 -1.28 6.43 0.50
CA ILE A 26 -1.97 5.20 0.87
C ILE A 26 -3.21 5.01 -0.02
N GLU A 27 -4.04 6.05 -0.16
CA GLU A 27 -5.24 6.01 -1.01
C GLU A 27 -4.91 5.78 -2.50
N CYS A 28 -3.79 6.31 -2.98
CA CYS A 28 -3.31 6.08 -4.35
C CYS A 28 -2.57 4.74 -4.54
N GLY A 29 -2.42 3.92 -3.50
CA GLY A 29 -1.69 2.64 -3.58
C GLY A 29 -0.18 2.79 -3.82
N VAL A 30 0.38 3.99 -3.60
CA VAL A 30 1.82 4.28 -3.78
C VAL A 30 2.62 3.83 -2.56
N ARG A 31 1.96 3.73 -1.39
CA ARG A 31 2.57 3.34 -0.13
C ARG A 31 1.80 2.19 0.50
N CYS A 32 2.54 1.15 0.92
CA CYS A 32 2.01 0.08 1.76
C CYS A 32 1.86 0.53 3.22
N VAL A 33 0.86 -0.04 3.89
CA VAL A 33 0.52 0.23 5.29
C VAL A 33 0.91 -0.99 6.12
N THR A 34 1.52 -0.77 7.28
CA THR A 34 1.85 -1.88 8.20
C THR A 34 0.64 -2.30 9.03
N ASP A 35 0.66 -3.50 9.62
CA ASP A 35 -0.45 -4.02 10.43
C ASP A 35 -0.83 -3.09 11.60
N VAL A 36 0.17 -2.44 12.21
CA VAL A 36 -0.03 -1.47 13.30
C VAL A 36 -0.79 -0.24 12.80
N GLU A 37 -0.44 0.24 11.62
CA GLU A 37 -1.08 1.39 10.99
C GLU A 37 -2.50 1.05 10.53
N ILE A 38 -2.73 -0.16 10.02
CA ILE A 38 -4.08 -0.67 9.71
C ILE A 38 -4.92 -0.69 10.99
N ALA A 39 -4.39 -1.21 12.10
CA ALA A 39 -5.11 -1.23 13.37
C ALA A 39 -5.39 0.18 13.92
N ALA A 40 -4.52 1.16 13.68
CA ALA A 40 -4.77 2.56 14.03
C ALA A 40 -5.87 3.18 13.15
N LEU A 41 -5.77 3.00 11.82
CA LEU A 41 -6.76 3.49 10.86
C LEU A 41 -8.14 2.89 11.10
N ALA A 42 -8.23 1.58 11.36
CA ALA A 42 -9.45 0.88 11.70
C ALA A 42 -10.15 1.51 12.92
N ARG A 43 -9.38 1.82 13.98
CA ARG A 43 -9.90 2.49 15.18
C ARG A 43 -10.39 3.91 14.89
N VAL A 44 -9.63 4.69 14.11
CA VAL A 44 -9.99 6.08 13.77
C VAL A 44 -11.25 6.14 12.88
N LEU A 45 -11.39 5.18 11.97
CA LEU A 45 -12.51 5.08 11.04
C LEU A 45 -13.71 4.32 11.61
N ALA A 46 -13.57 3.72 12.79
CA ALA A 46 -14.58 2.88 13.44
C ALA A 46 -15.06 1.72 12.56
N VAL A 47 -14.11 1.07 11.88
CA VAL A 47 -14.31 -0.12 11.02
C VAL A 47 -13.50 -1.29 11.55
N GLU A 48 -13.84 -2.52 11.14
CA GLU A 48 -13.01 -3.68 11.48
C GLU A 48 -11.73 -3.71 10.64
N SER A 49 -10.60 -4.13 11.24
CA SER A 49 -9.34 -4.21 10.50
C SER A 49 -9.40 -5.18 9.31
N GLY A 50 -10.30 -6.18 9.38
CA GLY A 50 -10.57 -7.10 8.28
C GLY A 50 -11.10 -6.42 7.02
N GLU A 51 -11.75 -5.27 7.14
CA GLU A 51 -12.30 -4.52 5.99
C GLU A 51 -11.22 -3.94 5.07
N PHE A 52 -9.98 -3.81 5.55
CA PHE A 52 -8.84 -3.39 4.72
C PHE A 52 -8.30 -4.51 3.83
N PHE A 53 -8.66 -5.76 4.11
CA PHE A 53 -8.23 -6.92 3.36
C PHE A 53 -9.41 -7.41 2.53
N LEU A 54 -9.36 -7.20 1.22
CA LEU A 54 -10.38 -7.72 0.31
C LEU A 54 -10.53 -9.23 0.55
N SER A 55 -11.77 -9.65 0.81
CA SER A 55 -12.12 -11.05 1.13
C SER A 55 -11.95 -11.98 -0.07
N GLU A 56 -11.71 -11.42 -1.27
CA GLU A 56 -11.46 -12.15 -2.48
C GLU A 56 -10.11 -11.72 -3.07
N PRO A 57 -9.27 -12.67 -3.50
CA PRO A 57 -8.05 -12.33 -4.22
C PRO A 57 -8.46 -11.58 -5.48
N VAL A 58 -8.05 -10.31 -5.58
CA VAL A 58 -7.96 -9.66 -6.88
C VAL A 58 -6.95 -10.49 -7.66
N ILE A 59 -7.44 -11.34 -8.56
CA ILE A 59 -6.61 -11.96 -9.58
C ILE A 59 -6.12 -10.78 -10.40
N GLU A 60 -4.95 -10.23 -10.06
CA GLU A 60 -4.22 -9.38 -10.99
C GLU A 60 -4.01 -10.25 -12.22
N GLU A 61 -4.83 -10.03 -13.24
CA GLU A 61 -4.64 -10.65 -14.54
C GLU A 61 -3.25 -10.20 -15.00
N SER A 62 -2.29 -11.10 -14.79
CA SER A 62 -0.88 -10.89 -15.02
C SER A 62 -0.71 -10.25 -16.38
N ASN A 63 -0.32 -8.98 -16.40
CA ASN A 63 0.10 -8.32 -17.62
C ASN A 63 1.23 -9.18 -18.20
N PRO A 64 1.05 -9.86 -19.35
CA PRO A 64 2.03 -10.84 -19.80
C PRO A 64 3.31 -10.09 -20.10
N VAL A 65 4.33 -10.30 -19.26
CA VAL A 65 5.70 -9.89 -19.56
C VAL A 65 6.00 -10.38 -20.97
N PRO A 66 6.32 -9.50 -21.94
CA PRO A 66 6.62 -9.95 -23.28
C PRO A 66 7.78 -10.95 -23.20
N LYS A 67 7.50 -12.19 -23.58
CA LYS A 67 8.47 -13.29 -23.69
C LYS A 67 9.53 -12.90 -24.73
N GLY A 68 10.54 -12.14 -24.32
CA GLY A 68 11.51 -11.59 -25.25
C GLY A 68 12.74 -10.90 -24.67
N LEU A 69 12.90 -10.82 -23.33
CA LEU A 69 14.07 -10.14 -22.75
C LEU A 69 14.90 -11.03 -21.81
N LEU A 70 15.16 -12.27 -22.21
CA LEU A 70 16.33 -13.02 -21.73
C LEU A 70 17.51 -12.73 -22.68
N ARG A 71 18.14 -11.56 -22.54
CA ARG A 71 19.50 -11.39 -23.07
C ARG A 71 20.45 -12.14 -22.13
N ALA A 72 20.81 -13.36 -22.51
CA ALA A 72 21.93 -14.07 -21.91
C ALA A 72 23.18 -13.18 -21.98
N ARG A 73 23.81 -12.91 -20.82
CA ARG A 73 25.16 -12.35 -20.79
C ARG A 73 26.13 -13.46 -21.22
N PRO A 74 26.97 -13.27 -22.24
CA PRO A 74 28.04 -14.22 -22.52
C PRO A 74 29.07 -14.17 -21.39
N LEU A 75 29.33 -15.33 -20.76
CA LEU A 75 30.46 -15.54 -19.87
C LEU A 75 31.75 -15.44 -20.69
N ALA A 76 32.45 -14.32 -20.56
CA ALA A 76 33.80 -14.18 -21.10
C ALA A 76 34.75 -15.07 -20.28
N LYS A 77 35.18 -16.19 -20.86
CA LYS A 77 36.40 -16.91 -20.44
C LYS A 77 37.61 -16.25 -21.11
N LYS A 78 38.59 -15.83 -20.33
CA LYS A 78 40.00 -15.67 -20.75
C LYS A 78 40.81 -16.37 -19.65
N SER A 79 41.36 -17.56 -19.92
CA SER A 79 42.66 -17.81 -20.58
C SER A 79 43.82 -17.25 -19.79
#